data_AF-X1SUN0-F1
#
_entry.id   AF-X1SUN0-F1
#
_cell.length_a   1.000
_cell.length_b   1.000
_cell.length_c   1.000
_cell.angle_alpha   90.00
_cell.angle_beta   90.00
_cell.angle_gamma   90.00
#
_symmetry.space_group_name_H-M   'P 1'
#
loop_
_entity.id
_entity.type
_entity.pdbx_description
1 polymer ?
#
loop_
_entity_poly.entity_id
_entity_poly.type
_entity_poly.pdbx_seq_one_letter_code
_entity_poly.pdbx_strand_id
1 'polypeptide(L)'
;GNMGYDSEEVEYYISRVNYERDRDELTNSLRYLHDAYIKGVRTFAQVTDELGKLNLPAKMTEYYQRTWDLERIARSNKPTKSELMAFLRNEVIDRETWHIEMAGLGYPDRYINWYAATV
;
A
#
# COMPACT_ATOMS: atom_id res chain seq x y z
N GLY A 1 1.13 -14.42 19.39
CA GLY A 1 2.47 -14.20 18.83
C GLY A 1 2.37 -13.12 17.78
N ASN A 2 2.93 -11.95 18.04
CA ASN A 2 2.91 -10.82 17.11
C ASN A 2 4.33 -10.67 16.54
N MET A 3 4.65 -11.42 15.48
CA MET A 3 5.93 -11.33 14.79
C MET A 3 5.83 -10.30 13.66
N GLY A 4 5.91 -9.04 14.03
CA GLY A 4 6.18 -7.92 13.12
C GLY A 4 7.20 -7.04 13.81
N TYR A 5 8.33 -6.81 13.14
CA TYR A 5 9.36 -5.88 13.61
C TYR A 5 8.73 -4.51 13.87
N ASP A 6 9.03 -3.92 15.03
CA ASP A 6 8.72 -2.52 15.28
C ASP A 6 9.70 -1.66 14.48
N SER A 7 9.20 -0.54 13.97
CA SER A 7 9.95 0.51 13.28
C SER A 7 11.29 0.88 13.97
N GLU A 8 11.35 0.77 15.29
CA GLU A 8 12.56 1.01 16.10
C GLU A 8 13.73 0.07 15.78
N GLU A 9 13.46 -1.22 15.52
CA GLU A 9 14.51 -2.19 15.24
C GLU A 9 15.10 -1.96 13.83
N VAL A 10 14.26 -1.52 12.89
CA VAL A 10 14.66 -1.12 11.53
C VAL A 10 15.62 0.07 11.61
N GLU A 11 15.25 1.09 12.39
CA GLU A 11 16.05 2.29 12.57
C GLU A 11 17.40 1.99 13.26
N TYR A 12 17.41 1.06 14.23
CA TYR A 12 18.63 0.55 14.84
C TYR A 12 19.58 -0.09 13.81
N TYR A 13 19.09 -0.97 12.93
CA TYR A 13 19.94 -1.58 11.89
C TYR A 13 20.46 -0.54 10.89
N ILE A 14 19.64 0.43 10.48
CA ILE A 14 20.08 1.52 9.59
C ILE A 14 21.21 2.32 10.26
N SER A 15 21.08 2.61 11.56
CA SER A 15 22.10 3.36 12.31
C SER A 15 23.41 2.59 12.49
N ARG A 16 23.34 1.26 12.62
CA ARG A 16 24.51 0.41 12.83
C ARG A 16 25.31 0.18 11.55
N VAL A 17 24.65 0.25 10.39
CA VAL A 17 25.27 -0.10 9.11
C VAL A 17 26.20 1.00 8.60
N ASN A 18 26.06 2.30 8.96
CA ASN A 18 26.65 3.37 8.14
C ASN A 18 27.07 4.69 8.83
N TYR A 19 28.12 5.33 8.26
CA TYR A 19 28.53 6.74 8.45
C TYR A 19 27.43 7.68 7.88
N GLU A 20 27.30 8.93 8.34
CA GLU A 20 26.14 9.79 8.05
C GLU A 20 25.77 9.88 6.55
N ARG A 21 26.77 9.91 5.66
CA ARG A 21 26.57 9.97 4.20
C ARG A 21 25.90 8.72 3.62
N ASP A 22 26.29 7.53 4.07
CA ASP A 22 25.77 6.27 3.55
C ASP A 22 24.33 6.01 4.06
N ARG A 23 23.97 6.62 5.20
CA ARG A 23 22.58 6.64 5.72
C ARG A 23 21.65 7.44 4.80
N ASP A 24 22.10 8.60 4.33
CA ASP A 24 21.28 9.48 3.49
C ASP A 24 21.07 8.87 2.09
N GLU A 25 22.10 8.24 1.52
CA GLU A 25 21.99 7.49 0.25
C GLU A 25 21.02 6.31 0.38
N LEU A 26 21.08 5.56 1.48
CA LEU A 26 20.15 4.47 1.77
C LEU A 26 18.71 4.97 1.91
N THR A 27 18.49 6.02 2.70
CA THR A 27 17.16 6.60 2.93
C THR A 27 16.53 7.09 1.63
N ASN A 28 17.33 7.75 0.78
CA ASN A 28 16.89 8.21 -0.53
C ASN A 28 16.52 7.05 -1.45
N SER A 29 17.30 5.97 -1.44
CA SER A 29 17.06 4.77 -2.24
C SER A 29 15.75 4.08 -1.82
N LEU A 30 15.54 3.90 -0.51
CA LEU A 30 14.32 3.31 0.04
C LEU A 30 13.08 4.13 -0.33
N ARG A 31 13.15 5.46 -0.18
CA ARG A 31 12.05 6.36 -0.56
C ARG A 31 11.72 6.30 -2.05
N TYR A 32 12.73 6.26 -2.91
CA TYR A 32 12.52 6.14 -4.36
C TYR A 32 11.85 4.80 -4.72
N LEU A 33 12.35 3.68 -4.18
CA LEU A 33 11.82 2.35 -4.46
C LEU A 33 10.38 2.20 -3.96
N HIS A 34 10.10 2.73 -2.76
CA HIS A 34 8.76 2.83 -2.23
C HIS A 34 7.81 3.52 -3.21
N ASP A 35 8.11 4.76 -3.59
CA ASP A 35 7.26 5.55 -4.47
C ASP A 35 7.04 4.87 -5.83
N ALA A 36 8.10 4.31 -6.42
CA ALA A 36 8.02 3.61 -7.68
C ALA A 36 7.14 2.36 -7.58
N TYR A 37 7.18 1.64 -6.46
CA TYR A 37 6.33 0.49 -6.22
C TYR A 37 4.86 0.88 -6.06
N ILE A 38 4.59 1.84 -5.16
CA ILE A 38 3.24 2.31 -4.85
C ILE A 38 2.54 2.88 -6.08
N LYS A 39 3.27 3.64 -6.92
CA LYS A 39 2.74 4.25 -8.15
C LYS A 39 2.66 3.26 -9.32
N GLY A 40 3.05 2.01 -9.13
CA GLY A 40 3.02 0.97 -10.17
C GLY A 40 4.09 1.12 -11.26
N VAL A 41 5.06 2.02 -11.09
CA VAL A 41 6.22 2.17 -12.00
C VAL A 41 7.11 0.94 -11.96
N ARG A 42 7.18 0.26 -10.80
CA ARG A 42 7.91 -1.01 -10.63
C ARG A 42 7.02 -2.13 -10.10
N THR A 43 7.34 -3.35 -10.51
CA THR A 43 6.71 -4.59 -10.04
C THR A 43 7.34 -5.08 -8.73
N PHE A 44 6.67 -6.02 -8.06
CA PHE A 44 7.18 -6.65 -6.83
C PHE A 44 8.56 -7.28 -7.04
N ALA A 45 8.75 -8.02 -8.13
CA ALA A 45 10.03 -8.64 -8.47
C ALA A 45 11.13 -7.59 -8.70
N GLN A 46 10.82 -6.51 -9.44
CA GLN A 46 11.80 -5.45 -9.70
C GLN A 46 12.23 -4.73 -8.41
N VAL A 47 11.30 -4.46 -7.50
CA VAL A 47 11.62 -3.81 -6.21
C VAL A 47 12.40 -4.76 -5.30
N THR A 48 12.07 -6.05 -5.32
CA THR A 48 12.81 -7.09 -4.59
C THR A 48 14.27 -7.16 -5.04
N ASP A 49 14.51 -7.17 -6.35
CA ASP A 49 15.86 -7.19 -6.91
C ASP A 49 16.65 -5.93 -6.51
N GLU A 50 16.04 -4.75 -6.56
CA GLU A 50 16.71 -3.50 -6.16
C GLU A 50 16.98 -3.44 -4.65
N LEU A 51 16.05 -3.88 -3.80
CA LEU A 51 16.27 -3.97 -2.35
C LEU A 51 17.42 -4.93 -2.01
N GLY A 52 17.55 -6.05 -2.74
CA GLY A 52 18.65 -6.99 -2.58
C GLY A 52 20.03 -6.36 -2.85
N LYS A 53 20.11 -5.37 -3.75
CA LYS A 53 21.37 -4.65 -4.05
C LYS A 53 21.79 -3.67 -2.96
N LEU A 54 20.89 -3.31 -2.05
CA LEU A 54 21.18 -2.41 -0.93
C LEU A 54 21.94 -3.12 0.21
N ASN A 55 22.22 -4.43 0.08
CA ASN A 55 22.90 -5.24 1.10
C ASN A 55 22.28 -5.13 2.50
N LEU A 56 20.96 -4.92 2.56
CA LEU A 56 20.22 -4.88 3.80
C LEU A 56 20.10 -6.29 4.40
N PRO A 57 19.99 -6.41 5.73
CA PRO A 57 19.60 -7.67 6.36
C PRO A 57 18.32 -8.22 5.72
N ALA A 58 18.26 -9.52 5.44
CA ALA A 58 17.12 -10.15 4.72
C ALA A 58 15.76 -9.79 5.33
N LYS A 59 15.69 -9.72 6.66
CA LYS A 59 14.47 -9.35 7.40
C LYS A 59 14.00 -7.91 7.16
N MET A 60 14.92 -6.99 6.89
CA MET A 60 14.59 -5.59 6.54
C MET A 60 13.95 -5.53 5.15
N THR A 61 14.50 -6.30 4.20
CA THR A 61 13.94 -6.45 2.86
C THR A 61 12.52 -7.01 2.92
N GLU A 62 12.31 -8.06 3.72
CA GLU A 62 10.98 -8.64 3.96
C GLU A 62 10.00 -7.63 4.59
N TYR A 63 10.47 -6.83 5.57
CA TYR A 63 9.68 -5.79 6.21
C TYR A 63 9.21 -4.73 5.21
N TYR A 64 10.12 -4.18 4.40
CA TYR A 64 9.76 -3.16 3.39
C TYR A 64 8.82 -3.74 2.35
N GLN A 65 9.11 -4.93 1.82
CA GLN A 65 8.22 -5.59 0.86
C GLN A 65 6.81 -5.76 1.40
N ARG A 66 6.67 -6.32 2.61
CA ARG A 66 5.36 -6.55 3.23
C ARG A 66 4.62 -5.24 3.47
N THR A 67 5.30 -4.23 4.01
CA THR A 67 4.70 -2.93 4.34
C THR A 67 4.22 -2.21 3.09
N TRP A 68 5.04 -2.20 2.04
CA TRP A 68 4.71 -1.50 0.80
C TRP A 68 3.65 -2.25 0.00
N ASP A 69 3.59 -3.59 0.08
CA ASP A 69 2.52 -4.37 -0.54
C ASP A 69 1.17 -4.09 0.11
N LEU A 70 1.12 -4.03 1.45
CA LEU A 70 -0.06 -3.61 2.19
C LEU A 70 -0.49 -2.19 1.82
N GLU A 71 0.46 -1.26 1.73
CA GLU A 71 0.17 0.13 1.32
C GLU A 71 -0.35 0.19 -0.13
N ARG A 72 0.26 -0.55 -1.05
CA ARG A 72 -0.17 -0.60 -2.45
C ARG A 72 -1.57 -1.19 -2.59
N ILE A 73 -1.89 -2.26 -1.86
CA ILE A 73 -3.24 -2.84 -1.79
C ILE A 73 -4.23 -1.81 -1.24
N ALA A 74 -3.86 -1.10 -0.17
CA ALA A 74 -4.68 -0.04 0.42
C ALA A 74 -4.89 1.15 -0.54
N ARG A 75 -3.91 1.44 -1.41
CA ARG A 75 -3.94 2.53 -2.41
C ARG A 75 -4.46 2.11 -3.78
N SER A 76 -4.76 0.83 -4.02
CA SER A 76 -5.30 0.39 -5.31
C SER A 76 -6.48 1.29 -5.66
N ASN A 77 -6.44 1.92 -6.84
CA ASN A 77 -7.38 2.95 -7.29
C ASN A 77 -8.81 2.43 -7.22
N LYS A 78 -9.44 2.54 -6.05
CA LYS A 78 -10.83 2.20 -5.87
C LYS A 78 -11.64 3.25 -6.61
N PRO A 79 -12.65 2.85 -7.40
CA PRO A 79 -13.57 3.82 -7.96
C PRO A 79 -14.14 4.68 -6.83
N THR A 80 -14.21 5.98 -7.06
CA THR A 80 -14.82 6.94 -6.13
C THR A 80 -16.29 6.59 -5.93
N LYS A 81 -16.91 7.13 -4.86
CA LYS A 81 -18.36 7.02 -4.64
C LYS A 81 -19.16 7.35 -5.90
N SER A 82 -18.79 8.43 -6.59
CA SER A 82 -19.48 8.90 -7.80
C SER A 82 -19.34 7.92 -8.95
N GLU A 83 -18.17 7.31 -9.13
CA GLU A 83 -17.93 6.28 -10.14
C GLU A 83 -18.68 4.98 -9.81
N LEU A 84 -18.66 4.52 -8.55
CA LEU A 84 -19.45 3.37 -8.11
C LEU A 84 -20.95 3.58 -8.33
N MET A 85 -21.47 4.76 -8.00
CA MET A 85 -22.87 5.13 -8.27
C MET A 85 -23.18 5.14 -9.77
N ALA A 86 -22.22 5.58 -10.61
CA ALA A 86 -22.38 5.54 -12.06
C ALA A 86 -22.36 4.10 -12.59
N PHE A 87 -21.46 3.25 -12.09
CA PHE A 87 -21.40 1.83 -12.47
C PHE A 87 -22.67 1.08 -12.09
N LEU A 88 -23.23 1.33 -10.90
CA LEU A 88 -24.49 0.72 -10.48
C LEU A 88 -25.67 1.18 -11.36
N ARG A 89 -25.80 2.49 -11.62
CA ARG A 89 -26.88 3.03 -12.48
C ARG A 89 -26.79 2.54 -13.93
N ASN A 90 -25.57 2.33 -14.42
CA ASN A 90 -25.32 1.83 -15.78
C ASN A 90 -25.31 0.29 -15.82
N GLU A 91 -25.68 -0.40 -14.74
CA GLU A 91 -25.72 -1.86 -14.63
C GLU A 91 -24.38 -2.56 -14.93
N VAL A 92 -23.26 -1.84 -14.76
CA VAL A 92 -21.89 -2.38 -14.91
C VAL A 92 -21.54 -3.29 -13.71
N ILE A 93 -22.08 -2.98 -12.54
CA ILE A 93 -21.98 -3.77 -11.32
C ILE A 93 -23.36 -3.92 -10.70
N ASP A 94 -23.58 -5.00 -9.95
CA ASP A 94 -24.82 -5.21 -9.21
C ASP A 94 -24.82 -4.51 -7.84
N ARG A 95 -25.97 -4.54 -7.17
CA ARG A 95 -26.18 -3.88 -5.88
C ARG A 95 -25.32 -4.47 -4.76
N GLU A 96 -25.05 -5.77 -4.81
CA GLU A 96 -24.22 -6.46 -3.81
C GLU A 96 -22.75 -6.02 -3.94
N THR A 97 -22.22 -6.05 -5.16
CA THR A 97 -20.87 -5.57 -5.51
C THR A 97 -20.72 -4.10 -5.14
N TRP A 98 -21.70 -3.26 -5.49
CA TRP A 98 -21.69 -1.85 -5.10
C TRP A 98 -21.66 -1.65 -3.58
N HIS A 99 -22.42 -2.44 -2.81
CA HIS A 99 -22.44 -2.36 -1.36
C HIS A 99 -21.07 -2.72 -0.75
N ILE A 100 -20.46 -3.80 -1.23
CA ILE A 100 -19.12 -4.25 -0.80
C ILE A 100 -18.07 -3.18 -1.09
N GLU A 101 -18.08 -2.58 -2.28
CA GLU A 101 -17.12 -1.55 -2.66
C GLU A 101 -17.33 -0.26 -1.85
N MET A 102 -18.57 0.16 -1.61
CA MET A 102 -18.90 1.30 -0.76
C MET A 102 -18.45 1.11 0.70
N ALA A 103 -18.63 -0.09 1.25
CA ALA A 103 -18.08 -0.45 2.56
C ALA A 103 -16.54 -0.44 2.53
N GLY A 104 -15.94 -0.93 1.44
CA GLY A 104 -14.50 -0.90 1.18
C GLY A 104 -13.91 0.52 1.03
N LEU A 105 -14.72 1.54 0.77
CA LEU A 105 -14.36 2.96 0.83
C LEU A 105 -14.52 3.57 2.24
N GLY A 106 -15.01 2.80 3.21
CA GLY A 106 -15.19 3.23 4.60
C GLY A 106 -16.55 3.88 4.91
N TYR A 107 -17.56 3.74 4.02
CA TYR A 107 -18.89 4.26 4.32
C TYR A 107 -19.62 3.35 5.33
N PRO A 108 -20.20 3.90 6.41
CA PRO A 108 -21.09 3.16 7.29
C PRO A 108 -22.36 2.68 6.56
N ASP A 109 -22.86 1.49 6.90
CA ASP A 109 -24.06 0.87 6.30
C ASP A 109 -25.26 1.81 6.19
N ARG A 110 -25.50 2.64 7.21
CA ARG A 110 -26.59 3.63 7.20
C ARG A 110 -26.52 4.58 5.99
N TYR A 111 -25.32 5.01 5.61
CA TYR A 111 -25.11 5.93 4.49
C TYR A 111 -25.17 5.18 3.16
N ILE A 112 -24.66 3.95 3.13
CA ILE A 112 -24.79 3.07 1.97
C ILE A 112 -26.29 2.85 1.67
N ASN A 113 -27.11 2.56 2.67
CA ASN A 113 -28.56 2.39 2.49
C ASN A 113 -29.25 3.66 1.97
N TRP A 114 -28.84 4.84 2.42
CA TRP A 114 -29.36 6.10 1.87
C TRP A 114 -29.00 6.28 0.40
N TYR A 115 -27.73 6.05 0.02
CA TYR A 115 -27.32 6.12 -1.38
C TYR A 115 -28.04 5.08 -2.25
N ALA A 116 -28.26 3.88 -1.72
CA ALA A 116 -28.97 2.82 -2.41
C ALA A 116 -30.44 3.18 -2.71
N ALA A 117 -31.05 4.06 -1.90
CA ALA A 117 -32.40 4.56 -2.12
C ALA A 117 -32.47 5.72 -3.15
N THR A 118 -31.30 6.20 -3.62
CA THR A 118 -31.18 7.31 -4.59
C THR A 118 -30.66 6.88 -5.96
N VAL A 119 -30.34 5.59 -6.11
CA VAL A 119 -29.97 4.97 -7.38
C VAL A 119 -31.20 4.68 -8.21
#